data_AF-A0A7K2KTE6-F1
#
_entry.id   AF-A0A7K2KTE6-F1
#
_cell.length_a   1.000
_cell.length_b   1.000
_cell.length_c   1.000
_cell.angle_alpha   90.00
_cell.angle_beta   90.00
_cell.angle_gamma   90.00
#
_symmetry.space_group_name_H-M   'P 1'
#
loop_
_entity.id
_entity.type
_entity.pdbx_description
1 polymer ?
#
loop_
_entity_poly.entity_id
_entity_poly.type
_entity_poly.pdbx_seq_one_letter_code
_entity_poly.pdbx_strand_id
1 'polypeptide(L)'
;NPPLWVVVSAGVAIALGTYLGGWRIIRTMGKGLTDLQPQQGFAAQTSAATVILASSHLGFSLSTTQSCSGAVMGAGLGRKGGVVRWSTATRMFVAWGLTLPAAALVGAGAEFLTKQGPWGIAAVAVLLVAGSGVIWSLSRRKPVDHNNVTDDDLDDEPAGVVTTAMAAVTPPPPAGSVAAVADEELRATIPAPAPTDPTAPPAPAAAV
;
A
#
# COMPACT_ATOMS: atom_id res chain seq x y z
N ASN A 1 37.27 -5.10 -5.47
CA ASN A 1 36.53 -4.28 -6.44
C ASN A 1 35.78 -5.19 -7.40
N PRO A 2 34.43 -5.16 -7.43
CA PRO A 2 33.68 -5.92 -8.41
C PRO A 2 34.06 -5.45 -9.83
N PRO A 3 34.08 -6.35 -10.83
CA PRO A 3 34.38 -5.96 -12.20
C PRO A 3 33.36 -4.94 -12.73
N LEU A 4 33.83 -3.93 -13.48
CA LEU A 4 32.97 -2.87 -14.02
C LEU A 4 31.80 -3.43 -14.85
N TRP A 5 32.02 -4.51 -15.60
CA TRP A 5 30.98 -5.14 -16.40
C TRP A 5 29.83 -5.70 -15.55
N VAL A 6 30.10 -6.15 -14.31
CA VAL A 6 29.06 -6.61 -13.36
C VAL A 6 28.23 -5.43 -12.88
N VAL A 7 28.89 -4.31 -12.56
CA VAL A 7 28.21 -3.09 -12.09
C VAL A 7 27.31 -2.54 -13.19
N VAL A 8 27.82 -2.46 -14.42
CA VAL A 8 27.05 -1.95 -15.57
C VAL A 8 25.91 -2.91 -15.92
N SER A 9 26.15 -4.22 -15.97
CA SER A 9 25.09 -5.18 -16.30
C SER A 9 23.97 -5.22 -15.25
N ALA A 10 24.33 -5.17 -13.96
CA ALA A 10 23.37 -5.08 -12.87
C ALA A 10 22.56 -3.78 -12.94
N GLY A 11 23.22 -2.64 -13.18
CA GLY A 11 22.55 -1.35 -13.33
C GLY A 11 21.55 -1.34 -14.50
N VAL A 12 21.95 -1.86 -15.66
CA VAL A 12 21.07 -1.95 -16.85
C VAL A 12 19.90 -2.91 -16.59
N ALA A 13 20.13 -4.04 -15.94
CA ALA A 13 19.06 -4.98 -15.60
C ALA A 13 18.01 -4.36 -14.66
N ILE A 14 18.45 -3.60 -13.64
CA ILE A 14 17.56 -2.88 -12.73
C ILE A 14 16.78 -1.78 -13.48
N ALA A 15 17.47 -1.01 -14.33
CA ALA A 15 16.84 0.05 -15.12
C ALA A 15 15.77 -0.51 -16.07
N LEU A 16 16.08 -1.59 -16.79
CA LEU A 16 15.13 -2.27 -17.68
C LEU A 16 13.94 -2.86 -16.89
N GLY A 17 14.20 -3.51 -15.75
CA GLY A 17 13.14 -4.04 -14.90
C GLY A 17 12.19 -2.96 -14.39
N THR A 18 12.74 -1.81 -13.99
CA THR A 18 11.95 -0.66 -13.53
C THR A 18 11.14 -0.06 -14.67
N TYR A 19 11.70 0.04 -15.87
CA TYR A 19 10.99 0.57 -17.03
C TYR A 19 9.83 -0.34 -17.47
N LEU A 20 10.03 -1.66 -17.50
CA LEU A 20 9.04 -2.63 -17.96
C LEU A 20 7.90 -2.89 -16.95
N GLY A 21 8.17 -2.77 -15.65
CA GLY A 21 7.21 -3.14 -14.59
C GLY A 21 6.87 -2.03 -13.60
N GLY A 22 7.47 -0.85 -13.72
CA GLY A 22 7.38 0.23 -12.72
C GLY A 22 5.99 0.85 -12.60
N TRP A 23 5.23 0.93 -13.69
CA TRP A 23 3.91 1.59 -13.73
C TRP A 23 2.93 1.01 -12.71
N ARG A 24 2.85 -0.32 -12.58
CA ARG A 24 1.99 -0.97 -11.59
C ARG A 24 2.42 -0.67 -10.15
N ILE A 25 3.73 -0.62 -9.91
CA ILE A 25 4.31 -0.29 -8.60
C ILE A 25 3.99 1.17 -8.24
N ILE A 26 4.16 2.10 -9.18
CA ILE A 26 3.85 3.52 -9.01
C ILE A 26 2.38 3.71 -8.63
N ARG A 27 1.45 3.05 -9.36
CA ARG A 27 0.02 3.09 -9.04
C ARG A 27 -0.26 2.62 -7.61
N THR A 28 0.31 1.48 -7.20
CA THR A 28 0.08 0.92 -5.86
C THR A 28 0.71 1.72 -4.73
N MET A 29 1.92 2.28 -4.92
CA MET A 29 2.63 3.03 -3.90
C MET A 29 2.09 4.46 -3.75
N GLY A 30 1.70 5.09 -4.86
CA GLY A 30 1.20 6.47 -4.88
C GLY A 30 -0.17 6.63 -4.21
N LYS A 31 -1.07 5.65 -4.36
CA LYS A 31 -2.43 5.71 -3.80
C LYS A 31 -2.67 4.75 -2.62
N GLY A 32 -1.92 3.67 -2.52
CA GLY A 32 -2.21 2.57 -1.59
C GLY A 32 -1.79 2.81 -0.13
N LEU A 33 -0.76 3.64 0.12
CA LEU A 33 -0.17 3.79 1.46
C LEU A 33 -0.52 5.13 2.14
N THR A 34 -0.32 6.26 1.46
CA THR A 34 -0.71 7.60 1.93
C THR A 34 -0.72 8.57 0.75
N ASP A 35 -1.61 9.55 0.75
CA ASP A 35 -1.65 10.60 -0.27
C ASP A 35 -0.58 11.66 0.01
N LEU A 36 0.47 11.66 -0.81
CA LEU A 36 1.62 12.54 -0.69
C LEU A 36 1.50 13.72 -1.66
N GLN A 37 1.49 14.93 -1.11
CA GLN A 37 1.75 16.13 -1.91
C GLN A 37 3.20 16.14 -2.41
N PRO A 38 3.51 16.81 -3.54
CA PRO A 38 4.87 16.85 -4.10
C PRO A 38 5.95 17.27 -3.09
N GLN A 39 5.64 18.18 -2.17
CA GLN A 39 6.61 18.63 -1.15
C GLN A 39 6.93 17.51 -0.13
N GLN A 40 5.93 16.69 0.23
CA GLN A 40 6.12 15.52 1.10
C GLN A 40 6.83 14.37 0.37
N GLY A 41 6.52 14.17 -0.92
CA GLY A 41 7.24 13.22 -1.76
C GLY A 41 8.74 13.55 -1.86
N PHE A 42 9.07 14.83 -2.03
CA PHE A 42 10.46 15.27 -2.00
C PHE A 42 11.12 15.00 -0.64
N ALA A 43 10.48 15.39 0.46
CA ALA A 43 11.00 15.16 1.81
C ALA A 43 11.22 13.66 2.10
N ALA A 44 10.28 12.81 1.70
CA ALA A 44 10.39 11.35 1.85
C ALA A 44 11.58 10.79 1.06
N GLN A 45 11.76 11.20 -0.19
CA GLN A 45 12.87 10.74 -1.02
C GLN A 45 14.23 11.24 -0.52
N THR A 46 14.32 12.49 -0.06
CA THR A 46 15.54 13.02 0.55
C THR A 46 15.90 12.24 1.81
N SER A 47 14.93 11.93 2.67
CA SER A 47 15.14 11.14 3.89
C SER A 47 15.63 9.72 3.55
N ALA A 48 14.96 9.02 2.63
CA ALA A 48 15.37 7.69 2.19
C ALA A 48 16.77 7.69 1.56
N ALA A 49 17.06 8.65 0.67
CA ALA A 49 18.38 8.79 0.06
C ALA A 49 19.48 9.06 1.11
N THR A 50 19.19 9.89 2.11
CA THR A 50 20.13 10.18 3.21
C THR A 50 20.45 8.93 4.01
N VAL A 51 19.43 8.14 4.38
CA VAL A 51 19.62 6.87 5.11
C VAL A 51 20.42 5.87 4.29
N ILE A 52 20.09 5.72 3.00
CA ILE A 52 20.79 4.81 2.10
C ILE A 52 22.25 5.22 1.93
N LEU A 53 22.52 6.51 1.71
CA LEU A 53 23.87 7.03 1.54
C LEU A 53 24.68 6.87 2.82
N ALA A 54 24.11 7.22 3.99
CA ALA A 54 24.77 7.06 5.28
C ALA A 54 25.16 5.60 5.54
N SER A 55 24.25 4.65 5.30
CA SER A 55 24.56 3.22 5.44
C SER A 55 25.60 2.73 4.43
N SER A 56 25.56 3.24 3.19
CA SER A 56 26.54 2.90 2.14
C SER A 56 27.95 3.34 2.54
N HIS A 57 28.10 4.51 3.17
CA HIS A 57 29.36 4.98 3.73
C HIS A 57 29.83 4.19 4.95
N LEU A 58 28.89 3.69 5.77
CA LEU A 58 29.20 2.85 6.93
C LEU A 58 29.46 1.37 6.57
N GLY A 59 29.20 0.98 5.33
CA GLY A 59 29.38 -0.40 4.86
C GLY A 59 28.31 -1.39 5.34
N PHE A 60 27.21 -0.91 5.92
CA PHE A 60 26.11 -1.78 6.35
C PHE A 60 25.13 -2.05 5.20
N SER A 61 24.67 -3.30 5.10
CA SER A 61 23.58 -3.69 4.20
C SER A 61 22.24 -3.36 4.86
N LEU A 62 21.54 -2.36 4.30
CA LEU A 62 20.19 -2.00 4.73
C LEU A 62 19.11 -2.49 3.74
N SER A 63 17.86 -2.54 4.19
CA SER A 63 16.71 -2.77 3.30
C SER A 63 16.18 -1.45 2.73
N THR A 64 16.38 -1.23 1.43
CA THR A 64 15.91 -0.03 0.72
C THR A 64 14.38 0.08 0.72
N THR A 65 13.66 -1.04 0.67
CA THR A 65 12.20 -1.07 0.76
C THR A 65 11.71 -0.54 2.11
N GLN A 66 12.31 -0.99 3.22
CA GLN A 66 11.92 -0.54 4.55
C GLN A 66 12.26 0.94 4.78
N SER A 67 13.42 1.39 4.28
CA SER A 67 13.82 2.79 4.36
C SER A 67 12.87 3.70 3.56
N CYS A 68 12.55 3.33 2.32
CA CYS A 68 11.65 4.10 1.46
C CYS A 68 10.22 4.13 2.02
N SER A 69 9.64 2.97 2.36
CA SER A 69 8.30 2.90 2.94
C SER A 69 8.21 3.63 4.29
N GLY A 70 9.24 3.53 5.13
CA GLY A 70 9.32 4.26 6.40
C GLY A 70 9.36 5.77 6.20
N ALA A 71 10.15 6.26 5.24
CA ALA A 71 10.20 7.68 4.92
C ALA A 71 8.87 8.20 4.36
N VAL A 72 8.17 7.42 3.53
CA VAL A 72 6.83 7.74 3.01
C VAL A 72 5.79 7.81 4.13
N MET A 73 5.76 6.81 5.03
CA MET A 73 4.86 6.83 6.19
C MET A 73 5.17 8.00 7.13
N GLY A 74 6.45 8.29 7.37
CA GLY A 74 6.88 9.43 8.19
C GLY A 74 6.46 10.78 7.61
N ALA A 75 6.64 10.98 6.30
CA ALA A 75 6.18 12.19 5.62
C ALA A 75 4.64 12.34 5.63
N GLY A 76 3.92 11.22 5.49
CA GLY A 76 2.45 11.19 5.60
C GLY A 76 1.93 11.60 6.98
N LEU A 77 2.59 11.15 8.06
CA LEU A 77 2.24 11.51 9.45
C LEU A 77 2.59 12.96 9.82
N GLY A 78 3.60 13.56 9.17
CA GLY A 78 4.05 14.93 9.43
C GLY A 78 3.06 16.02 8.99
N ARG A 79 2.01 15.66 8.24
CA ARG A 79 1.00 16.60 7.73
C ARG A 79 -0.18 16.77 8.70
N LYS A 80 -0.66 18.00 8.88
CA LYS A 80 -1.95 18.28 9.53
C LYS A 80 -3.08 17.59 8.75
N GLY A 81 -3.74 16.60 9.36
CA GLY A 81 -4.75 15.76 8.68
C GLY A 81 -4.18 14.72 7.72
N GLY A 82 -2.91 14.33 7.88
CA GLY A 82 -2.30 13.23 7.16
C GLY A 82 -2.92 11.88 7.54
N VAL A 83 -3.43 11.15 6.55
CA VAL A 83 -4.00 9.81 6.76
C VAL A 83 -3.04 8.78 6.16
N VAL A 84 -2.55 7.88 7.02
CA VAL A 84 -1.80 6.69 6.61
C VAL A 84 -2.74 5.50 6.64
N ARG A 85 -2.80 4.74 5.54
CA ARG A 85 -3.61 3.53 5.44
C ARG A 85 -2.89 2.38 6.18
N TRP A 86 -3.06 2.31 7.50
CA TRP A 86 -2.40 1.32 8.38
C TRP A 86 -2.69 -0.13 7.99
N SER A 87 -3.88 -0.43 7.44
CA SER A 87 -4.21 -1.76 6.90
C SER A 87 -3.24 -2.17 5.79
N THR A 88 -2.94 -1.26 4.85
CA THR A 88 -1.96 -1.50 3.78
C THR A 88 -0.55 -1.68 4.35
N ALA A 89 -0.14 -0.84 5.30
CA ALA A 89 1.17 -0.94 5.93
C ALA A 89 1.38 -2.29 6.64
N THR A 90 0.39 -2.76 7.39
CA THR A 90 0.43 -4.07 8.05
C THR A 90 0.43 -5.22 7.05
N ARG A 91 -0.39 -5.16 5.99
CA ARG A 91 -0.40 -6.17 4.92
C ARG A 91 0.98 -6.29 4.25
N MET A 92 1.65 -5.15 4.05
CA MET A 92 3.00 -5.10 3.50
C MET A 92 4.03 -5.71 4.46
N PHE A 93 3.94 -5.42 5.76
CA PHE A 93 4.81 -6.02 6.78
C PHE A 93 4.67 -7.54 6.85
N VAL A 94 3.42 -8.05 6.85
CA VAL A 94 3.12 -9.48 6.81
C VAL A 94 3.68 -10.11 5.53
N ALA A 95 3.53 -9.44 4.39
CA ALA A 95 4.10 -9.90 3.13
C ALA A 95 5.62 -10.02 3.19
N TRP A 96 6.34 -9.05 3.76
CA TRP A 96 7.79 -9.13 3.95
C TRP A 96 8.17 -10.33 4.82
N GLY A 97 7.47 -10.55 5.95
CA GLY A 97 7.68 -11.71 6.80
C GLY A 97 7.46 -13.03 6.07
N LEU A 98 6.39 -13.13 5.27
CA LEU A 98 6.04 -14.33 4.50
C LEU A 98 7.00 -14.60 3.33
N THR A 99 7.60 -13.57 2.75
CA THR A 99 8.51 -13.73 1.60
C THR A 99 9.77 -14.52 1.96
N LEU A 100 10.28 -14.41 3.20
CA LEU A 100 11.48 -15.12 3.64
C LEU A 100 11.28 -16.64 3.71
N PRO A 101 10.25 -17.18 4.40
CA PRO A 101 9.93 -18.61 4.36
C PRO A 101 9.60 -19.10 2.96
N ALA A 102 8.85 -18.32 2.17
CA ALA A 102 8.51 -18.71 0.80
C ALA A 102 9.77 -18.86 -0.07
N ALA A 103 10.70 -17.91 0.01
CA ALA A 103 11.98 -17.99 -0.69
C ALA A 103 12.82 -19.18 -0.21
N ALA A 104 12.84 -19.45 1.10
CA ALA A 104 13.54 -20.59 1.67
C ALA A 104 12.98 -21.93 1.17
N LEU A 105 11.65 -22.08 1.11
CA LEU A 105 10.98 -23.28 0.60
C LEU A 105 11.26 -23.50 -0.89
N VAL A 106 11.17 -22.45 -1.70
CA VAL A 106 11.48 -22.53 -3.14
C VAL A 106 12.95 -22.88 -3.36
N GLY A 107 13.86 -22.27 -2.59
CA GLY A 107 15.29 -22.58 -2.64
C GLY A 107 15.60 -24.02 -2.23
N ALA A 108 15.02 -24.50 -1.13
CA ALA A 108 15.17 -25.87 -0.68
C ALA A 108 14.61 -26.88 -1.70
N GLY A 109 13.46 -26.58 -2.30
CA GLY A 109 12.87 -27.42 -3.35
C GLY A 109 13.74 -27.49 -4.61
N ALA A 110 14.29 -26.35 -5.04
CA ALA A 110 15.21 -26.30 -6.17
C ALA A 110 16.49 -27.10 -5.88
N GLU A 111 17.09 -26.92 -4.70
CA GLU A 111 18.28 -27.66 -4.27
C GLU A 111 18.02 -29.18 -4.24
N PHE A 112 16.91 -29.60 -3.65
CA PHE A 112 16.49 -31.00 -3.61
C PHE A 112 16.36 -31.61 -5.01
N LEU A 113 15.80 -30.87 -5.98
CA LEU A 113 15.69 -31.31 -7.37
C LEU A 113 17.07 -31.43 -8.03
N THR A 114 17.92 -30.43 -7.89
CA THR A 114 19.25 -30.43 -8.53
C THR A 114 20.16 -31.58 -8.05
N LYS A 115 19.96 -32.06 -6.82
CA LYS A 115 20.69 -33.23 -6.27
C LYS A 115 20.36 -34.54 -6.98
N GLN A 116 19.23 -34.63 -7.69
CA GLN A 116 18.80 -35.86 -8.39
C GLN A 116 19.53 -36.11 -9.71
N GLY A 117 20.48 -35.24 -10.08
CA GLY A 117 21.29 -35.35 -11.30
C GLY A 117 20.88 -34.37 -12.42
N PRO A 118 21.36 -34.57 -13.66
CA PRO A 118 21.17 -33.61 -14.76
C PRO A 118 19.70 -33.31 -15.09
N TRP A 119 18.81 -34.30 -14.94
CA TRP A 119 17.37 -34.12 -15.17
C TRP A 119 16.74 -33.17 -14.16
N GLY A 120 17.25 -33.15 -12.92
CA GLY A 120 16.79 -32.25 -11.87
C GLY A 120 17.13 -30.78 -12.17
N ILE A 121 18.30 -30.53 -12.75
CA ILE A 121 18.70 -29.19 -13.22
C ILE A 121 17.79 -28.75 -14.37
N ALA A 122 17.55 -29.63 -15.34
CA ALA A 122 16.62 -29.35 -16.44
C ALA A 122 15.20 -29.06 -15.93
N ALA A 123 14.71 -29.82 -14.94
CA ALA A 123 13.42 -29.59 -14.32
C ALA A 123 13.34 -28.22 -13.63
N VAL A 124 14.36 -27.82 -12.86
CA VAL A 124 14.41 -26.48 -12.23
C VAL A 124 14.43 -25.37 -13.30
N ALA A 125 15.20 -25.54 -14.37
CA ALA A 125 15.24 -24.56 -15.46
C ALA A 125 13.86 -24.42 -16.14
N VAL A 126 13.17 -25.54 -16.39
CA VAL A 126 11.81 -25.53 -16.95
C VAL A 126 10.82 -24.88 -15.99
N LEU A 127 10.88 -25.20 -14.69
CA LEU A 127 10.01 -24.59 -13.67
C LEU A 127 10.25 -23.08 -13.56
N LEU A 128 11.50 -22.63 -13.68
CA LEU A 128 11.83 -21.21 -13.67
C LEU A 128 11.25 -20.50 -14.90
N VAL A 129 11.43 -21.04 -16.11
CA VAL A 129 10.88 -20.47 -17.34
C VAL A 129 9.34 -20.47 -17.31
N ALA A 130 8.73 -21.57 -16.87
CA ALA A 130 7.28 -21.67 -16.72
C ALA A 130 6.76 -20.66 -15.68
N GLY A 131 7.41 -20.57 -14.52
CA GLY A 131 7.06 -19.61 -13.47
C GLY A 131 7.17 -18.15 -13.96
N SER A 132 8.28 -17.79 -14.61
CA SER A 132 8.45 -16.46 -15.22
C SER A 132 7.39 -16.19 -16.31
N GLY A 133 7.08 -17.17 -17.15
CA GLY A 133 6.05 -17.06 -18.18
C GLY A 133 4.65 -16.89 -17.60
N VAL A 134 4.31 -17.61 -16.52
CA VAL A 134 3.06 -17.47 -15.78
C VAL A 134 2.97 -16.08 -15.16
N ILE A 135 4.02 -15.62 -14.46
CA ILE A 135 4.06 -14.28 -13.87
C ILE A 135 3.86 -13.21 -14.94
N TRP A 136 4.55 -13.33 -16.07
CA TRP A 136 4.43 -12.41 -17.18
C TRP A 136 3.03 -12.41 -17.82
N SER A 137 2.45 -13.60 -18.03
CA SER A 137 1.08 -13.75 -18.54
C SER A 137 0.04 -13.16 -17.59
N LEU A 138 0.16 -13.43 -16.28
CA LEU A 138 -0.67 -12.85 -15.25
C LEU A 138 -0.51 -11.32 -15.19
N SER A 139 0.71 -10.83 -15.35
CA SER A 139 1.00 -9.39 -15.39
C SER A 139 0.35 -8.68 -16.58
N ARG A 140 0.16 -9.37 -17.71
CA ARG A 140 -0.47 -8.79 -18.90
C ARG A 140 -1.99 -8.76 -18.87
N ARG A 141 -2.64 -9.39 -17.87
CA ARG A 141 -4.11 -9.41 -17.78
C ARG A 141 -4.74 -8.05 -17.44
N LYS A 142 -4.00 -7.19 -16.73
CA LYS A 142 -4.40 -5.81 -16.39
C LYS A 142 -3.21 -4.88 -16.65
N PRO A 143 -2.96 -4.51 -17.91
CA PRO A 143 -1.82 -3.66 -18.25
C PRO A 143 -1.99 -2.28 -17.60
N VAL A 144 -0.98 -1.88 -16.82
CA VAL A 144 -0.89 -0.55 -16.24
C VAL A 144 0.17 0.21 -17.03
N ASP A 145 -0.24 1.25 -17.73
CA ASP A 145 0.59 2.12 -18.58
C ASP A 145 0.47 3.57 -18.11
N HIS A 146 1.31 4.46 -18.64
CA HIS A 146 1.30 5.89 -18.34
C HIS A 146 -0.07 6.57 -18.49
N ASN A 147 -0.93 6.07 -19.38
CA ASN A 147 -2.27 6.62 -19.61
C ASN A 147 -3.28 6.27 -18.50
N ASN A 148 -3.05 5.19 -17.76
CA ASN A 148 -4.00 4.68 -16.76
C ASN A 148 -3.41 4.64 -15.34
N VAL A 149 -2.14 4.99 -15.16
CA VAL A 149 -1.47 4.90 -13.85
C VAL A 149 -2.16 5.77 -12.78
N THR A 150 -2.87 6.81 -13.22
CA THR A 150 -3.57 7.77 -12.36
C THR A 150 -5.07 7.47 -12.21
N ASP A 151 -5.60 6.41 -12.82
CA ASP A 151 -7.03 6.07 -12.72
C ASP A 151 -7.41 5.65 -11.28
N ASP A 152 -8.65 5.96 -10.87
CA ASP A 152 -9.15 5.83 -9.49
C ASP A 152 -9.76 4.46 -9.13
N ASP A 153 -9.54 3.43 -9.96
CA ASP A 153 -10.09 2.06 -9.75
C ASP A 153 -9.63 1.35 -8.45
N LEU A 154 -8.82 1.99 -7.60
CA LEU A 154 -8.27 1.43 -6.36
C LEU A 154 -9.15 1.67 -5.12
N ASP A 155 -10.19 2.50 -5.21
CA ASP A 155 -11.13 2.71 -4.10
C ASP A 155 -12.14 1.55 -3.95
N ASP A 156 -12.24 0.66 -4.95
CA ASP A 156 -13.12 -0.51 -4.97
C ASP A 156 -12.47 -1.85 -4.54
N GLU A 157 -11.21 -1.88 -4.09
CA GLU A 157 -10.65 -3.10 -3.46
C GLU A 157 -11.13 -3.17 -2.00
N PRO A 158 -12.11 -4.04 -1.66
CA PRO A 158 -12.55 -4.19 -0.29
C PRO A 158 -11.35 -4.54 0.58
N ALA A 159 -11.15 -3.75 1.65
CA ALA A 159 -10.09 -3.92 2.62
C ALA A 159 -9.97 -5.41 2.98
N GLY A 160 -8.88 -6.02 2.53
CA GLY A 160 -8.77 -7.48 2.41
C GLY A 160 -9.03 -8.22 3.72
N VAL A 161 -9.49 -9.47 3.57
CA VAL A 161 -9.67 -10.61 4.50
C VAL A 161 -9.08 -10.50 5.91
N VAL A 162 -7.95 -9.82 6.11
CA VAL A 162 -7.35 -9.51 7.42
C VAL A 162 -8.19 -8.52 8.23
N THR A 163 -8.82 -7.50 7.62
CA THR A 163 -9.75 -6.59 8.33
C THR A 163 -11.00 -7.35 8.80
N THR A 164 -11.53 -8.25 7.98
CA THR A 164 -12.63 -9.16 8.35
C THR A 164 -12.21 -10.15 9.43
N ALA A 165 -10.99 -10.70 9.35
CA ALA A 165 -10.45 -11.61 10.36
C ALA A 165 -10.13 -10.91 11.69
N MET A 166 -9.70 -9.65 11.69
CA MET A 166 -9.49 -8.85 12.90
C MET A 166 -10.80 -8.36 13.53
N ALA A 167 -11.81 -8.04 12.71
CA ALA A 167 -13.16 -7.73 13.18
C ALA A 167 -13.82 -8.93 13.88
N ALA A 168 -13.52 -10.15 13.45
CA ALA A 168 -13.99 -11.38 14.10
C ALA A 168 -13.29 -11.68 15.45
N VAL A 169 -12.14 -11.06 15.73
CA VAL A 169 -11.35 -11.29 16.96
C VAL A 169 -11.50 -10.16 17.98
N THR A 170 -12.13 -9.03 17.60
CA THR A 170 -12.41 -7.93 18.54
C THR A 170 -13.72 -8.22 19.27
N PRO A 171 -13.73 -8.37 20.61
CA PRO A 171 -14.98 -8.55 21.34
C PRO A 171 -15.84 -7.27 21.24
N PRO A 172 -17.17 -7.38 21.14
CA PRO A 172 -18.05 -6.24 20.99
C PRO A 172 -17.88 -5.25 22.15
N PRO A 173 -17.90 -3.92 21.89
CA PRO A 173 -17.84 -2.93 22.95
C PRO A 173 -19.05 -3.08 23.89
N PRO A 174 -18.90 -2.78 25.19
CA PRO A 174 -20.00 -2.89 26.14
C PRO A 174 -21.16 -1.98 25.71
N ALA A 175 -22.38 -2.51 25.79
CA ALA A 175 -23.64 -1.97 25.24
C ALA A 175 -24.04 -0.54 25.68
N GLY A 176 -23.22 0.16 26.46
CA GLY A 176 -23.47 1.52 26.95
C GLY A 176 -22.96 2.65 26.03
N SER A 177 -22.00 2.40 25.13
CA SER A 177 -21.44 3.49 24.29
C SER A 177 -22.28 3.79 23.05
N VAL A 178 -23.06 2.82 22.55
CA VAL A 178 -23.93 2.99 21.37
C VAL A 178 -25.14 3.89 21.65
N ALA A 179 -25.63 3.91 22.90
CA ALA A 179 -26.70 4.81 23.30
C ALA A 179 -26.23 6.27 23.36
N ALA A 180 -25.02 6.51 23.85
CA ALA A 180 -24.44 7.86 23.95
C ALA A 180 -24.13 8.48 22.58
N VAL A 181 -23.65 7.67 21.61
CA VAL A 181 -23.38 8.15 20.24
C VAL A 181 -24.69 8.39 19.47
N ALA A 182 -25.73 7.58 19.70
CA ALA A 182 -27.04 7.76 19.07
C ALA A 182 -27.77 9.02 19.56
N ASP A 183 -27.65 9.38 20.84
CA ASP A 183 -28.24 10.61 21.39
C ASP A 183 -27.56 11.89 20.84
N GLU A 184 -26.25 11.85 20.59
CA GLU A 184 -25.46 12.97 20.04
C GLU A 184 -25.85 13.25 18.57
N GLU A 185 -26.03 12.20 17.76
CA GLU A 185 -26.39 12.29 16.34
C GLU A 185 -27.85 12.75 16.14
N LEU A 186 -28.75 12.37 17.05
CA LEU A 186 -30.14 12.80 17.04
C LEU A 186 -30.30 14.28 17.40
N ARG A 187 -29.47 14.80 18.33
CA ARG A 187 -29.44 16.24 18.68
C ARG A 187 -28.86 17.12 17.59
N ALA A 188 -27.95 16.60 16.78
CA ALA A 188 -27.36 17.36 15.66
C ALA A 188 -28.32 17.58 14.48
N THR A 189 -29.45 16.85 14.41
CA THR A 189 -30.35 16.83 13.25
C THR A 189 -31.65 17.65 13.46
N ILE A 190 -31.94 18.15 14.67
CA ILE A 190 -33.14 18.98 14.92
C ILE A 190 -32.81 20.48 14.76
N PRO A 191 -33.41 21.20 13.78
CA PRO A 191 -33.24 22.65 13.67
C PRO A 191 -33.85 23.36 14.88
N ALA A 192 -33.14 24.36 15.42
CA ALA A 192 -33.65 25.21 16.51
C ALA A 192 -34.98 25.89 16.12
N PRO A 193 -35.97 26.01 17.03
CA PRO A 193 -37.20 26.74 16.74
C PRO A 193 -36.87 28.22 16.47
N ALA A 194 -37.44 28.76 15.40
CA ALA A 194 -37.26 30.15 15.01
C ALA A 194 -37.76 31.11 16.12
N PRO A 195 -37.09 32.26 16.34
CA PRO A 195 -37.57 33.25 17.30
C PRO A 195 -38.91 33.83 16.84
N THR A 196 -39.91 33.80 17.71
CA THR A 196 -41.21 34.46 17.50
C THR A 196 -41.02 35.97 17.58
N ASP A 197 -41.16 36.65 16.44
CA ASP A 197 -41.18 38.11 16.35
C ASP A 197 -42.57 38.65 16.76
N PRO A 198 -42.70 39.45 17.83
CA PRO A 198 -43.99 39.87 18.39
C PRO A 198 -44.73 40.95 17.57
N THR A 199 -44.32 41.26 16.33
CA THR A 199 -44.84 42.41 15.57
C THR A 199 -45.56 42.09 14.24
N ALA A 200 -45.87 40.83 13.94
CA ALA A 200 -46.60 40.48 12.71
C ALA A 200 -48.12 40.73 12.82
N PRO A 201 -48.75 41.47 11.88
CA PRO A 201 -50.20 41.74 11.88
C PRO A 201 -51.03 40.49 11.50
N PRO A 202 -52.28 40.37 11.98
CA PRO A 202 -53.11 39.19 11.72
C PRO A 202 -53.53 39.09 10.24
N ALA A 203 -53.34 37.89 9.66
CA ALA A 203 -53.76 37.56 8.30
C ALA A 203 -55.30 37.45 8.16
N PRO A 204 -55.88 37.77 6.99
CA PRO A 204 -57.34 37.84 6.83
C PRO A 204 -57.96 36.44 6.76
N ALA A 205 -59.14 36.32 7.40
CA ALA A 205 -59.98 35.12 7.34
C ALA A 205 -60.57 34.95 5.94
N ALA A 206 -60.21 33.86 5.26
CA ALA A 206 -60.90 33.40 4.06
C ALA A 206 -62.18 32.65 4.48
N ALA A 207 -63.34 33.23 4.17
CA ALA A 207 -64.62 32.55 4.16
C ALA A 207 -64.82 31.87 2.78
N VAL A 208 -65.36 30.64 2.83
CA VAL A 208 -65.98 29.79 1.78
C VAL A 208 -65.72 30.17 0.32
#